data_AF-A0A3M1CUT0-F1
#
_entry.id   AF-A0A3M1CUT0-F1
#
_cell.length_a   1.000
_cell.length_b   1.000
_cell.length_c   1.000
_cell.angle_alpha   90.00
_cell.angle_beta   90.00
_cell.angle_gamma   90.00
#
_symmetry.space_group_name_H-M   'P 1'
#
loop_
_entity.id
_entity.type
_entity.pdbx_description
1 polymer ?
#
loop_
_entity_poly.entity_id
_entity_poly.type
_entity_poly.pdbx_seq_one_letter_code
_entity_poly.pdbx_strand_id
1 'polypeptide(L)'
;MLDNRYQRGFSNERLSSTIEPKVRKDERGFFIMSLSENTKVYFEDYYTFLEQVYYRASMERQALNEKIDRTPKHQDETLAYYRARAVIVDLVLRTVIRFYTDGANLGVIMSPWCFGTVVLEKIEVYRDRIAKGEVHDPNIPEYPYFVVRYIDEIYKTVLMELFDFPQEAFQMRWQYSELLKRYSKILSNITSQLQSVLSSVKNLGT
;
A
#
# COMPACT_ATOMS: atom_id res chain seq x y z
N MET A 1 -15.11 3.48 -7.22
CA MET A 1 -14.72 3.17 -8.61
C MET A 1 -13.58 4.13 -8.96
N LEU A 2 -12.46 3.66 -9.51
CA LEU A 2 -11.35 4.56 -9.88
C LEU A 2 -11.59 5.11 -11.30
N ASP A 3 -11.52 6.44 -11.45
CA ASP A 3 -11.71 7.18 -12.71
C ASP A 3 -12.94 6.80 -13.52
N ASN A 4 -14.02 6.35 -12.85
CA ASN A 4 -15.21 5.79 -13.50
C ASN A 4 -14.93 4.64 -14.48
N ARG A 5 -13.74 4.02 -14.41
CA ARG A 5 -13.26 2.96 -15.31
C ARG A 5 -13.02 1.66 -14.59
N TYR A 6 -12.37 1.71 -13.42
CA TYR A 6 -11.96 0.51 -12.70
C TYR A 6 -12.93 0.21 -11.55
N GLN A 7 -13.49 -1.00 -11.57
CA GLN A 7 -14.39 -1.52 -10.55
C GLN A 7 -13.61 -2.26 -9.46
N ARG A 8 -14.18 -2.29 -8.25
CA ARG A 8 -13.64 -3.07 -7.13
C ARG A 8 -13.69 -4.56 -7.48
N GLY A 9 -12.60 -5.28 -7.23
CA GLY A 9 -12.56 -6.73 -7.43
C GLY A 9 -13.56 -7.51 -6.57
N PHE A 10 -13.78 -7.03 -5.34
CA PHE A 10 -14.75 -7.56 -4.39
C PHE A 10 -15.84 -6.51 -4.14
N SER A 11 -16.99 -6.67 -4.81
CA SER A 11 -18.17 -5.86 -4.55
C SER A 11 -18.94 -6.37 -3.33
N ASN A 12 -19.77 -5.52 -2.73
CA ASN A 12 -20.60 -5.92 -1.59
C ASN A 12 -21.61 -7.01 -1.96
N GLU A 13 -22.14 -6.99 -3.19
CA GLU A 13 -23.01 -8.04 -3.71
C GLU A 13 -22.26 -9.37 -3.73
N ARG A 14 -21.04 -9.38 -4.28
CA ARG A 14 -20.21 -10.59 -4.37
C ARG A 14 -19.83 -11.16 -3.00
N LEU A 15 -19.48 -10.28 -2.06
CA LEU A 15 -19.14 -10.66 -0.68
C LEU A 15 -20.37 -11.21 0.05
N SER A 16 -21.57 -10.74 -0.28
CA SER A 16 -22.82 -11.26 0.29
C SER A 16 -23.29 -12.57 -0.34
N SER A 17 -23.00 -12.79 -1.63
CA SER A 17 -23.47 -13.96 -2.37
C SER A 17 -22.56 -15.19 -2.25
N THR A 18 -21.28 -14.97 -1.91
CA THR A 18 -20.26 -16.03 -1.88
C THR A 18 -19.92 -16.41 -0.45
N ILE A 19 -20.04 -17.69 -0.10
CA ILE A 19 -19.60 -18.20 1.20
C ILE A 19 -18.10 -18.51 1.11
N GLU A 20 -17.27 -17.50 1.35
CA GLU A 20 -15.82 -17.63 1.43
C GLU A 20 -15.38 -17.72 2.89
N PRO A 21 -14.83 -18.87 3.37
CA PRO A 21 -14.55 -19.10 4.79
C PRO A 21 -13.63 -18.07 5.45
N LYS A 22 -12.75 -17.43 4.67
CA LYS A 22 -11.84 -16.39 5.15
C LYS A 22 -12.52 -15.04 5.35
N VAL A 23 -13.64 -14.79 4.66
CA VAL A 23 -14.43 -13.56 4.75
C VAL A 23 -15.42 -13.69 5.89
N ARG A 24 -15.42 -12.70 6.77
CA ARG A 24 -16.33 -12.59 7.92
C ARG A 24 -17.06 -11.25 7.83
N LYS A 25 -18.15 -11.13 8.58
CA LYS A 25 -18.96 -9.90 8.64
C LYS A 25 -19.27 -9.57 10.09
N ASP A 26 -19.11 -8.30 10.44
CA ASP A 26 -19.63 -7.73 11.69
C ASP A 26 -20.36 -6.40 11.40
N GLU A 27 -20.66 -5.63 12.46
CA GLU A 27 -21.37 -4.35 12.37
C GLU A 27 -20.65 -3.32 11.47
N ARG A 28 -19.32 -3.42 11.32
CA ARG A 28 -18.53 -2.53 10.46
C ARG A 28 -18.44 -3.01 9.00
N GLY A 29 -19.02 -4.17 8.68
CA GLY A 29 -19.06 -4.73 7.33
C GLY A 29 -18.21 -5.98 7.17
N PHE A 30 -17.83 -6.27 5.92
CA PHE A 30 -17.03 -7.44 5.58
C PHE A 30 -15.54 -7.21 5.93
N PHE A 31 -14.88 -8.25 6.44
CA PHE A 31 -13.46 -8.24 6.75
C PHE A 31 -12.80 -9.59 6.53
N ILE A 32 -11.48 -9.58 6.41
CA ILE A 32 -10.65 -10.78 6.54
C ILE A 32 -9.68 -10.61 7.72
N MET A 33 -9.22 -11.74 8.26
CA MET A 33 -8.08 -11.74 9.17
C MET A 33 -6.79 -11.77 8.34
N SER A 34 -6.03 -10.68 8.34
CA SER A 34 -4.71 -10.63 7.70
C SER A 34 -3.79 -11.64 8.41
N LEU A 35 -3.25 -12.62 7.67
CA LEU A 35 -2.35 -13.63 8.23
C LEU A 35 -1.00 -13.04 8.65
N SER A 36 -0.51 -12.03 7.90
CA SER A 36 0.77 -11.37 8.17
C SER A 36 0.71 -10.44 9.37
N GLU A 37 -0.45 -9.84 9.64
CA GLU A 37 -0.60 -8.81 10.68
C GLU A 37 -1.52 -9.23 11.83
N ASN A 38 -2.14 -10.41 11.73
CA ASN A 38 -3.14 -10.95 12.65
C ASN A 38 -4.21 -9.92 13.09
N THR A 39 -4.62 -9.08 12.14
CA THR A 39 -5.58 -8.00 12.35
C THR A 39 -6.75 -8.11 11.40
N LYS A 40 -7.91 -7.60 11.82
CA LYS A 40 -9.04 -7.40 10.92
C LYS A 40 -8.69 -6.35 9.89
N VAL A 41 -8.87 -6.67 8.61
CA VAL A 41 -8.81 -5.74 7.50
C VAL A 41 -10.20 -5.70 6.88
N TYR A 42 -10.88 -4.56 7.03
CA TYR A 42 -12.18 -4.35 6.42
C TYR A 42 -12.01 -4.02 4.94
N PHE A 43 -12.87 -4.58 4.10
CA PHE A 43 -12.81 -4.33 2.66
C PHE A 43 -13.01 -2.84 2.33
N GLU A 44 -13.93 -2.17 3.02
CA GLU A 44 -14.18 -0.74 2.82
C GLU A 44 -12.99 0.14 3.23
N ASP A 45 -12.34 -0.15 4.37
CA ASP A 45 -11.14 0.57 4.80
C ASP A 45 -10.01 0.41 3.78
N TYR A 46 -9.82 -0.82 3.27
CA TYR A 46 -8.84 -1.13 2.23
C TYR A 46 -9.12 -0.38 0.91
N TYR A 47 -10.36 -0.45 0.41
CA TYR A 47 -10.72 0.21 -0.84
C TYR A 47 -10.67 1.72 -0.73
N THR A 48 -11.10 2.29 0.40
CA THR A 48 -11.00 3.73 0.66
C THR A 48 -9.55 4.18 0.66
N PHE A 49 -8.66 3.43 1.30
CA PHE A 49 -7.22 3.71 1.26
C PHE A 49 -6.68 3.71 -0.18
N LEU A 50 -6.99 2.69 -0.97
CA LEU A 50 -6.55 2.63 -2.37
C LEU A 50 -7.11 3.79 -3.22
N GLU A 51 -8.36 4.17 -3.02
CA GLU A 51 -9.00 5.31 -3.70
C GLU A 51 -8.27 6.62 -3.38
N GLN A 52 -7.92 6.85 -2.12
CA GLN A 52 -7.17 8.04 -1.70
C GLN A 52 -5.75 8.07 -2.26
N VAL A 53 -5.04 6.94 -2.21
CA VAL A 53 -3.70 6.81 -2.78
C VAL A 53 -3.72 7.05 -4.29
N TYR A 54 -4.70 6.45 -4.99
CA TYR A 54 -4.87 6.65 -6.43
C TYR A 54 -5.08 8.11 -6.78
N TYR A 55 -5.95 8.80 -6.05
CA TYR A 55 -6.22 10.22 -6.26
C TYR A 55 -4.96 11.07 -6.10
N ARG A 56 -4.23 10.91 -4.98
CA ARG A 56 -2.98 11.64 -4.73
C ARG A 56 -1.92 11.34 -5.79
N ALA A 57 -1.73 10.08 -6.14
CA ALA A 57 -0.77 9.66 -7.15
C ALA A 57 -1.11 10.20 -8.55
N SER A 58 -2.40 10.21 -8.92
CA SER A 58 -2.85 10.74 -10.21
C SER A 58 -2.59 12.25 -10.30
N MET A 59 -2.84 12.97 -9.21
CA MET A 59 -2.59 14.42 -9.16
C MET A 59 -1.10 14.75 -9.22
N GLU A 60 -0.28 14.01 -8.49
CA GLU A 60 1.17 14.12 -8.56
C GLU A 60 1.68 13.81 -9.98
N ARG A 61 1.14 12.77 -10.63
CA ARG A 61 1.53 12.39 -11.99
C ARG A 61 1.25 13.49 -13.00
N GLN A 62 0.09 14.14 -12.89
CA GLN A 62 -0.28 15.28 -13.74
C GLN A 62 0.66 16.46 -13.51
N ALA A 63 0.92 16.82 -12.25
CA ALA A 63 1.85 17.90 -11.92
C ALA A 63 3.28 17.63 -12.42
N LEU A 64 3.72 16.36 -12.40
CA LEU A 64 5.02 15.96 -12.94
C LEU A 64 5.09 16.06 -14.46
N ASN A 65 4.03 15.73 -15.19
CA ASN A 65 3.97 15.97 -16.65
C ASN A 65 4.19 17.45 -16.95
N GLU A 66 3.44 18.33 -16.29
CA GLU A 66 3.58 19.78 -16.50
C GLU A 66 4.98 20.29 -16.17
N LYS A 67 5.62 19.77 -15.12
CA LYS A 67 7.00 20.09 -14.77
C LYS A 67 7.99 19.61 -15.82
N ILE A 68 7.88 18.35 -16.26
CA ILE A 68 8.76 17.77 -17.29
C ILE A 68 8.64 18.52 -18.61
N ASP A 69 7.43 18.85 -19.03
CA ASP A 69 7.18 19.53 -20.31
C ASP A 69 7.68 20.98 -20.32
N ARG A 70 7.64 21.66 -19.17
CA ARG A 70 8.10 23.06 -19.04
C ARG A 70 9.60 23.17 -18.77
N THR A 71 10.26 22.12 -18.29
CA THR A 71 11.68 22.15 -17.98
C THR A 71 12.53 22.05 -19.26
N PRO A 72 13.44 23.00 -19.51
CA PRO A 72 14.33 22.95 -20.66
C PRO A 72 15.23 21.71 -20.66
N LYS A 73 15.51 21.17 -21.85
CA LYS A 73 16.35 19.96 -22.04
C LYS A 73 17.78 20.07 -21.50
N HIS A 74 18.30 21.26 -21.27
CA HIS A 74 19.65 21.44 -20.71
C HIS A 74 19.69 21.33 -19.18
N GLN A 75 18.54 21.20 -18.51
CA GLN A 75 18.45 20.99 -17.07
C GLN A 75 18.34 19.49 -16.75
N ASP A 76 19.35 18.73 -17.17
CA ASP A 76 19.35 17.27 -17.12
C ASP A 76 19.10 16.71 -15.71
N GLU A 77 19.70 17.33 -14.69
CA GLU A 77 19.56 16.92 -13.29
C GLU A 77 18.12 17.12 -12.78
N THR A 78 17.51 18.27 -13.08
CA THR A 78 16.12 18.57 -12.69
C THR A 78 15.14 17.65 -13.41
N LEU A 79 15.37 17.40 -14.71
CA LEU A 79 14.58 16.44 -15.49
C LEU A 79 14.73 15.02 -14.92
N ALA A 80 15.94 14.61 -14.54
CA ALA A 80 16.18 13.30 -13.94
C ALA A 80 15.44 13.14 -12.61
N TYR A 81 15.41 14.17 -11.77
CA TYR A 81 14.64 14.17 -10.53
C TYR A 81 13.13 14.02 -10.80
N TYR A 82 12.56 14.81 -11.72
CA TYR A 82 11.13 14.70 -12.05
C TYR A 82 10.78 13.34 -12.67
N ARG A 83 11.64 12.81 -13.53
CA ARG A 83 11.49 11.48 -14.12
C ARG A 83 11.57 10.37 -13.08
N ALA A 84 12.50 10.45 -12.12
CA ALA A 84 12.59 9.50 -11.01
C ALA A 84 11.30 9.48 -10.18
N ARG A 85 10.77 10.67 -9.83
CA ARG A 85 9.50 10.79 -9.12
C ARG A 85 8.34 10.24 -9.96
N ALA A 86 8.34 10.49 -11.28
CA ALA A 86 7.31 9.96 -12.19
C ALA A 86 7.33 8.43 -12.26
N VAL A 87 8.51 7.80 -12.30
CA VAL A 87 8.66 6.33 -12.26
C VAL A 87 8.03 5.75 -10.98
N ILE A 88 8.32 6.34 -9.82
CA ILE A 88 7.76 5.91 -8.54
C ILE A 88 6.23 6.02 -8.56
N VAL A 89 5.70 7.17 -9.01
CA VAL A 89 4.26 7.43 -9.08
C VAL A 89 3.57 6.47 -10.07
N ASP A 90 4.18 6.20 -11.23
CA ASP A 90 3.65 5.27 -12.23
C ASP A 90 3.58 3.84 -11.67
N LEU A 91 4.58 3.41 -10.90
CA LEU A 91 4.55 2.12 -10.20
C LEU A 91 3.47 2.05 -9.13
N VAL A 92 3.26 3.12 -8.37
CA VAL A 92 2.17 3.23 -7.38
C VAL A 92 0.82 3.09 -8.09
N LEU A 93 0.55 3.89 -9.13
CA LEU A 93 -0.70 3.85 -9.89
C LEU A 93 -1.00 2.46 -10.45
N ARG A 94 -0.02 1.84 -11.14
CA ARG A 94 -0.17 0.48 -11.68
C ARG A 94 -0.46 -0.55 -10.58
N THR A 95 0.20 -0.42 -9.43
CA THR A 95 0.00 -1.34 -8.32
C THR A 95 -1.39 -1.16 -7.68
N VAL A 96 -1.82 0.08 -7.46
CA VAL A 96 -3.16 0.38 -6.94
C VAL A 96 -4.24 -0.17 -7.87
N ILE A 97 -4.18 0.10 -9.18
CA ILE A 97 -5.17 -0.42 -10.14
C ILE A 97 -5.21 -1.95 -10.10
N ARG A 98 -4.06 -2.61 -10.13
CA ARG A 98 -3.97 -4.07 -10.09
C ARG A 98 -4.62 -4.63 -8.81
N PHE A 99 -4.31 -4.06 -7.66
CA PHE A 99 -4.82 -4.54 -6.37
C PHE A 99 -6.30 -4.19 -6.17
N TYR A 100 -6.73 -3.02 -6.64
CA TYR A 100 -8.13 -2.58 -6.56
C TYR A 100 -9.07 -3.47 -7.37
N THR A 101 -8.64 -3.90 -8.56
CA THR A 101 -9.44 -4.68 -9.51
C THR A 101 -9.35 -6.19 -9.30
N ASP A 102 -8.36 -6.68 -8.56
CA ASP A 102 -8.19 -8.12 -8.31
C ASP A 102 -9.29 -8.63 -7.37
N GLY A 103 -10.25 -9.35 -7.96
CA GLY A 103 -11.30 -10.04 -7.25
C GLY A 103 -11.07 -11.55 -7.13
N ALA A 104 -9.97 -12.10 -7.64
CA ALA A 104 -9.72 -13.54 -7.59
C ALA A 104 -8.91 -13.92 -6.35
N ASN A 105 -8.06 -13.01 -5.86
CA ASN A 105 -7.12 -13.29 -4.79
C ASN A 105 -7.41 -12.44 -3.54
N LEU A 106 -7.92 -13.06 -2.47
CA LEU A 106 -8.09 -12.38 -1.19
C LEU A 106 -6.77 -11.87 -0.57
N GLY A 107 -5.63 -12.40 -1.00
CA GLY A 107 -4.32 -11.94 -0.54
C GLY A 107 -3.99 -10.50 -0.93
N VAL A 108 -4.75 -9.88 -1.84
CA VAL A 108 -4.60 -8.44 -2.15
C VAL A 108 -5.19 -7.55 -1.06
N ILE A 109 -6.13 -8.07 -0.27
CA ILE A 109 -6.76 -7.35 0.84
C ILE A 109 -5.79 -7.35 2.02
N MET A 110 -5.28 -6.18 2.36
CA MET A 110 -4.22 -6.04 3.37
C MET A 110 -4.29 -4.65 4.01
N SER A 111 -3.61 -4.44 5.13
CA SER A 111 -3.55 -3.10 5.69
C SER A 111 -2.77 -2.14 4.78
N PRO A 112 -2.95 -0.82 4.95
CA PRO A 112 -2.12 0.18 4.30
C PRO A 112 -0.62 -0.11 4.44
N TRP A 113 -0.18 -0.57 5.61
CA TRP A 113 1.23 -0.83 5.90
C TRP A 113 1.80 -1.97 5.06
N CYS A 114 1.06 -3.08 4.98
CA CYS A 114 1.45 -4.22 4.15
C CYS A 114 1.47 -3.82 2.67
N PHE A 115 0.51 -3.01 2.24
CA PHE A 115 0.52 -2.47 0.87
C PHE A 115 1.76 -1.60 0.62
N GLY A 116 2.10 -0.73 1.57
CA GLY A 116 3.28 0.12 1.48
C GLY A 116 4.57 -0.68 1.35
N THR A 117 4.73 -1.77 2.10
CA THR A 117 5.89 -2.67 1.97
C THR A 117 5.94 -3.37 0.60
N VAL A 118 4.79 -3.79 0.06
CA VAL A 118 4.72 -4.41 -1.28
C VAL A 118 5.14 -3.42 -2.37
N VAL A 119 4.69 -2.17 -2.28
CA VAL A 119 5.07 -1.13 -3.25
C VAL A 119 6.54 -0.76 -3.12
N LEU A 120 7.06 -0.68 -1.89
CA LEU A 120 8.47 -0.44 -1.63
C LEU A 120 9.36 -1.49 -2.30
N GLU A 121 9.07 -2.78 -2.09
CA GLU A 121 9.78 -3.88 -2.72
C GLU A 121 9.70 -3.82 -4.26
N LYS A 122 8.51 -3.49 -4.80
CA LYS A 122 8.32 -3.32 -6.25
C LYS A 122 9.20 -2.21 -6.82
N ILE A 123 9.38 -1.11 -6.10
CA ILE A 123 10.24 0.00 -6.54
C ILE A 123 11.71 -0.42 -6.53
N GLU A 124 12.16 -1.08 -5.47
CA GLU A 124 13.54 -1.57 -5.35
C GLU A 124 13.87 -2.55 -6.48
N VAL A 125 12.97 -3.52 -6.74
CA VAL A 125 13.10 -4.46 -7.87
C VAL A 125 13.07 -3.74 -9.21
N TYR A 126 12.18 -2.76 -9.41
CA TYR A 126 12.10 -2.02 -10.67
C TYR A 126 13.35 -1.18 -10.92
N ARG A 127 13.87 -0.53 -9.88
CA ARG A 127 15.13 0.22 -9.92
C ARG A 127 16.29 -0.67 -10.34
N ASP A 128 16.41 -1.87 -9.78
CA ASP A 128 17.49 -2.81 -10.14
C ASP A 128 17.39 -3.25 -11.60
N ARG A 129 16.17 -3.42 -12.11
CA ARG A 129 15.94 -3.74 -13.52
C ARG A 129 16.29 -2.56 -14.44
N ILE A 130 16.00 -1.32 -14.04
CA ILE A 130 16.43 -0.12 -14.78
C ILE A 130 17.96 -0.07 -14.84
N ALA A 131 18.65 -0.31 -13.72
CA ALA A 131 20.11 -0.29 -13.67
C ALA A 131 20.75 -1.35 -14.58
N LYS A 132 20.06 -2.47 -14.83
CA LYS A 132 20.49 -3.54 -15.75
C LYS A 132 20.06 -3.33 -17.21
N GLY A 133 19.29 -2.28 -17.50
CA GLY A 133 18.75 -2.03 -18.85
C GLY A 133 17.63 -2.99 -19.27
N GLU A 134 16.95 -3.63 -18.32
CA GLU A 134 15.89 -4.64 -18.57
C GLU A 134 14.48 -4.03 -18.68
N VAL A 135 14.40 -2.70 -18.78
CA VAL A 135 13.15 -1.94 -18.72
C VAL A 135 13.10 -0.92 -19.85
N HIS A 136 12.00 -0.93 -20.59
CA HIS A 136 11.66 0.14 -21.54
C HIS A 136 10.59 1.03 -20.92
N ASP A 137 11.00 2.21 -20.46
CA ASP A 137 10.14 3.18 -19.79
C ASP A 137 10.39 4.59 -20.37
N PRO A 138 9.34 5.32 -20.80
CA PRO A 138 9.48 6.66 -21.39
C PRO A 138 10.18 7.68 -20.48
N ASN A 139 10.14 7.47 -19.16
CA ASN A 139 10.79 8.35 -18.20
C ASN A 139 12.29 8.06 -18.07
N ILE A 140 12.80 6.98 -18.67
CA ILE A 140 14.19 6.56 -18.55
C ILE A 140 14.96 7.00 -19.80
N PRO A 141 15.90 7.97 -19.69
CA PRO A 141 16.77 8.34 -20.80
C PRO A 141 17.79 7.24 -21.10
N GLU A 142 18.46 7.34 -22.25
CA GLU A 142 19.51 6.40 -22.69
C GLU A 142 20.60 6.18 -21.63
N TYR A 143 20.92 7.22 -20.85
CA TYR A 143 21.80 7.16 -19.68
C TYR A 143 21.00 7.29 -18.37
N PRO A 144 20.58 6.17 -17.74
CA PRO A 144 19.65 6.19 -16.62
C PRO A 144 20.27 6.58 -15.27
N TYR A 145 21.58 6.80 -15.20
CA TYR A 145 22.34 6.93 -13.95
C TYR A 145 21.71 7.92 -12.96
N PHE A 146 21.42 9.16 -13.39
CA PHE A 146 20.82 10.16 -12.52
C PHE A 146 19.41 9.79 -12.06
N VAL A 147 18.61 9.17 -12.93
CA VAL A 147 17.25 8.75 -12.58
C VAL A 147 17.28 7.64 -11.54
N VAL A 148 18.14 6.62 -11.73
CA VAL A 148 18.34 5.53 -10.77
C VAL A 148 18.78 6.06 -9.41
N ARG A 149 19.76 6.97 -9.41
CA ARG A 149 20.25 7.62 -8.19
C ARG A 149 19.12 8.35 -7.46
N TYR A 150 18.31 9.15 -8.17
CA TYR A 150 17.22 9.86 -7.53
C TYR A 150 16.10 8.95 -7.03
N ILE A 151 15.82 7.83 -7.71
CA ILE A 151 14.87 6.84 -7.19
C ILE A 151 15.33 6.38 -5.80
N ASP A 152 16.60 6.03 -5.63
CA ASP A 152 17.17 5.60 -4.35
C ASP A 152 17.09 6.68 -3.26
N GLU A 153 17.29 7.93 -3.63
CA GLU A 153 17.26 9.04 -2.69
C GLU A 153 15.83 9.36 -2.22
N ILE A 154 14.82 9.25 -3.10
CA ILE A 154 13.50 9.85 -2.84
C ILE A 154 12.36 8.86 -2.61
N TYR A 155 12.52 7.58 -2.97
CA TYR A 155 11.38 6.64 -3.02
C TYR A 155 10.62 6.54 -1.70
N LYS A 156 11.31 6.42 -0.56
CA LYS A 156 10.66 6.37 0.77
C LYS A 156 9.85 7.61 1.07
N THR A 157 10.41 8.79 0.80
CA THR A 157 9.73 10.08 1.04
C THR A 157 8.49 10.22 0.17
N VAL A 158 8.62 9.91 -1.13
CA VAL A 158 7.49 9.96 -2.06
C VAL A 158 6.39 8.97 -1.64
N LEU A 159 6.73 7.76 -1.22
CA LEU A 159 5.76 6.79 -0.73
C LEU A 159 5.05 7.28 0.55
N MET A 160 5.77 7.91 1.47
CA MET A 160 5.15 8.46 2.69
C MET A 160 4.14 9.56 2.36
N GLU A 161 4.51 10.47 1.44
CA GLU A 161 3.61 11.52 0.94
C GLU A 161 2.36 10.92 0.28
N LEU A 162 2.52 9.94 -0.61
CA LEU A 162 1.40 9.34 -1.35
C LEU A 162 0.49 8.48 -0.49
N PHE A 163 1.03 7.78 0.50
CA PHE A 163 0.27 6.92 1.40
C PHE A 163 -0.26 7.64 2.63
N ASP A 164 0.12 8.90 2.83
CA ASP A 164 -0.21 9.69 4.02
C ASP A 164 0.29 8.98 5.30
N PHE A 165 1.52 8.51 5.23
CA PHE A 165 2.20 7.84 6.32
C PHE A 165 3.04 8.82 7.16
N PRO A 166 3.21 8.55 8.46
CA PRO A 166 4.11 9.33 9.30
C PRO A 166 5.55 9.21 8.78
N GLN A 167 6.38 10.22 9.03
CA GLN A 167 7.76 10.31 8.51
C GLN A 167 8.66 9.14 8.95
N GLU A 168 8.24 8.40 9.97
CA GLU A 168 8.95 7.26 10.51
C GLU A 168 8.53 5.92 9.88
N ALA A 169 7.49 5.86 9.04
CA ALA A 169 6.84 4.64 8.55
C ALA A 169 7.76 3.58 7.90
N PHE A 170 8.89 4.01 7.33
CA PHE A 170 9.87 3.13 6.69
C PHE A 170 11.21 3.05 7.45
N GLN A 171 11.27 3.59 8.67
CA GLN A 171 12.40 3.38 9.57
C GLN A 171 12.25 2.03 10.26
N MET A 172 13.31 1.21 10.27
CA MET A 172 13.28 -0.08 10.97
C MET A 172 12.77 0.05 12.41
N ARG A 173 13.25 1.05 13.15
CA ARG A 173 12.86 1.27 14.55
C ARG A 173 11.35 1.49 14.73
N TRP A 174 10.74 2.23 13.82
CA TRP A 174 9.30 2.49 13.85
C TRP A 174 8.51 1.24 13.42
N GLN A 175 8.97 0.52 12.39
CA GLN A 175 8.39 -0.75 11.98
C GLN A 175 8.37 -1.76 13.14
N TYR A 176 9.49 -1.89 13.88
CA TYR A 176 9.55 -2.69 15.10
C TYR A 176 8.62 -2.16 16.20
N SER A 177 8.55 -0.85 16.40
CA SER A 177 7.69 -0.24 17.42
C SER A 177 6.21 -0.49 17.15
N GLU A 178 5.76 -0.40 15.89
CA GLU A 178 4.39 -0.73 15.53
C GLU A 178 4.10 -2.22 15.58
N LEU A 179 5.05 -3.08 15.16
CA LEU A 179 4.93 -4.52 15.39
C LEU A 179 4.74 -4.80 16.89
N LEU A 180 5.59 -4.23 17.75
CA LEU A 180 5.50 -4.40 19.21
C LEU A 180 4.18 -3.87 19.78
N LYS A 181 3.68 -2.70 19.35
CA LYS A 181 2.36 -2.19 19.77
C LYS A 181 1.23 -3.14 19.37
N ARG A 182 1.27 -3.69 18.16
CA ARG A 182 0.28 -4.68 17.68
C ARG A 182 0.34 -5.96 18.49
N TYR A 183 1.54 -6.52 18.72
CA TYR A 183 1.72 -7.69 19.58
C TYR A 183 1.27 -7.44 21.03
N SER A 184 1.57 -6.26 21.58
CA SER A 184 1.16 -5.87 22.93
C SER A 184 -0.37 -5.80 23.06
N LYS A 185 -1.04 -5.21 22.07
CA LYS A 185 -2.52 -5.20 22.01
C LYS A 185 -3.10 -6.60 21.92
N ILE A 186 -2.46 -7.49 21.15
CA ILE A 186 -2.87 -8.91 21.05
C ILE A 186 -2.73 -9.62 22.40
N LEU A 187 -1.59 -9.48 23.07
CA LEU A 187 -1.37 -10.08 24.40
C LEU A 187 -2.39 -9.57 25.43
N SER A 188 -2.69 -8.27 25.39
CA SER A 188 -3.73 -7.68 26.24
C SER A 188 -5.11 -8.28 25.95
N ASN A 189 -5.47 -8.43 24.66
CA ASN A 189 -6.73 -9.05 24.25
C ASN A 189 -6.82 -10.52 24.70
N ILE A 190 -5.77 -11.32 24.52
CA ILE A 190 -5.73 -12.73 24.96
C ILE A 190 -5.88 -12.81 26.48
N THR A 191 -5.19 -11.95 27.22
CA THR A 191 -5.27 -11.89 28.68
C THR A 191 -6.70 -11.57 29.14
N SER A 192 -7.35 -10.60 28.49
CA SER A 192 -8.74 -10.23 28.79
C SER A 192 -9.73 -11.36 28.49
N GLN A 193 -9.54 -12.08 27.38
CA GLN A 193 -10.37 -13.23 27.01
C GLN A 193 -10.18 -14.39 28.00
N LEU A 194 -8.95 -14.69 28.40
CA LEU A 194 -8.67 -15.71 29.42
C LEU A 194 -9.28 -15.34 30.77
N GLN A 195 -9.21 -14.08 31.19
CA GLN A 195 -9.86 -13.61 32.42
C GLN A 195 -11.40 -13.69 32.33
N SER A 196 -11.98 -13.39 31.18
CA SER A 196 -13.42 -13.54 30.93
C SER A 196 -13.88 -15.00 30.98
N VAL A 197 -13.09 -15.93 30.42
CA VAL A 197 -13.36 -17.36 30.52
C VAL A 197 -13.22 -17.85 31.95
N LEU A 198 -12.14 -17.48 32.65
CA LEU A 198 -11.91 -17.84 34.05
C LEU A 198 -13.04 -17.35 34.97
N SER A 199 -13.51 -16.11 34.77
CA SER A 199 -14.64 -15.57 35.53
C SER A 199 -15.96 -16.26 35.20
N SER A 200 -16.20 -16.62 33.94
CA SER A 200 -17.39 -17.39 33.53
C SER A 200 -17.42 -18.80 34.12
N VAL A 201 -16.27 -19.49 34.13
CA VAL A 201 -16.14 -20.82 34.77
C VAL A 201 -16.32 -20.72 36.28
N LYS A 202 -15.83 -19.65 36.91
CA LYS A 202 -15.99 -19.42 38.35
C LYS A 202 -17.44 -19.16 38.76
N ASN A 203 -18.25 -18.54 37.90
CA ASN A 203 -19.67 -18.28 38.14
C ASN A 203 -20.57 -19.49 37.84
N LEU A 204 -20.14 -20.42 36.99
CA LEU A 204 -20.85 -21.69 36.72
C LEU A 204 -20.61 -22.75 37.81
N GLY A 205 -19.67 -22.53 38.71
CA GLY A 205 -19.30 -23.43 39.81
C GLY A 205 -19.98 -23.15 41.16
N THR A 206 -20.97 -22.25 41.19
CA THR A 206 -21.87 -21.96 42.33
C THR A 206 -23.31 -22.20 41.91
#